data_AF-A0A352DZP7-F1
#
_entry.id   AF-A0A352DZP7-F1
#
_cell.length_a   1.000
_cell.length_b   1.000
_cell.length_c   1.000
_cell.angle_alpha   90.00
_cell.angle_beta   90.00
_cell.angle_gamma   90.00
#
_symmetry.space_group_name_H-M   'P 1'
#
loop_
_entity.id
_entity.type
_entity.pdbx_description
1 polymer ?
#
loop_
_entity_poly.entity_id
_entity_poly.type
_entity_poly.pdbx_seq_one_letter_code
_entity_poly.pdbx_strand_id
1 'polypeptide(L)'
;MESGGDPAAPLSAAGIVVTRDGERVRAAWPSVGWQLAAFVVITAAEILISITCLEFSYTQAPTHMKSLVMSVYLLSISLGNLFTAVVNAVMRDADGRSTLAGESYYWFFAACMAAATVMLVPVVWWYRPREYLQAEEAA
;
A
#
# COMPACT_ATOMS: atom_id res chain seq x y z
N MET A 1 31.01 28.73 -24.33
CA MET A 1 30.01 28.55 -25.41
C MET A 1 29.92 27.04 -25.69
N GLU A 2 29.60 26.25 -24.67
CA GLU A 2 28.24 25.81 -24.26
C GLU A 2 27.57 24.83 -25.24
N SER A 3 27.36 23.63 -24.69
CA SER A 3 26.25 22.69 -24.91
C SER A 3 26.20 21.87 -26.21
N GLY A 4 26.16 20.54 -26.04
CA GLY A 4 25.84 19.58 -27.09
C GLY A 4 25.92 18.12 -26.61
N GLY A 5 25.30 17.78 -25.47
CA GLY A 5 25.22 16.39 -25.00
C GLY A 5 24.40 15.52 -25.96
N ASP A 6 24.89 14.31 -26.24
CA ASP A 6 24.23 13.35 -27.15
C ASP A 6 22.79 13.05 -26.66
N PRO A 7 21.74 13.37 -27.46
CA PRO A 7 20.33 13.33 -27.06
C PRO A 7 19.72 11.91 -27.11
N ALA A 8 20.52 10.87 -26.83
CA ALA A 8 20.08 9.52 -26.44
C ALA A 8 19.94 9.41 -24.92
N ALA A 9 19.62 10.54 -24.27
CA ALA A 9 18.28 10.84 -23.79
C ALA A 9 17.71 9.74 -22.87
N PRO A 10 17.42 10.09 -21.61
CA PRO A 10 16.19 9.80 -20.84
C PRO A 10 15.05 8.98 -21.45
N LEU A 11 14.88 9.05 -22.77
CA LEU A 11 14.08 8.17 -23.63
C LEU A 11 14.41 6.67 -23.47
N SER A 12 15.63 6.30 -23.06
CA SER A 12 16.03 4.94 -22.70
C SER A 12 15.80 4.60 -21.22
N ALA A 13 15.90 5.58 -20.32
CA ALA A 13 15.87 5.38 -18.87
C ALA A 13 14.45 5.16 -18.30
N ALA A 14 13.42 5.58 -19.04
CA ALA A 14 12.02 5.39 -18.69
C ALA A 14 11.40 4.13 -19.32
N GLY A 15 12.04 3.49 -20.30
CA GLY A 15 11.49 2.32 -20.99
C GLY A 15 12.43 1.87 -22.10
N ILE A 16 13.17 0.80 -21.85
CA ILE A 16 14.44 0.44 -22.49
C ILE A 16 14.32 0.16 -24.00
N VAL A 17 15.21 0.80 -24.78
CA VAL A 17 15.55 0.43 -26.16
C VAL A 17 16.80 -0.46 -26.11
N VAL A 18 16.70 -1.73 -26.50
CA VAL A 18 17.87 -2.59 -26.69
C VAL A 18 18.19 -2.62 -28.18
N THR A 19 19.23 -1.91 -28.60
CA THR A 19 19.75 -1.99 -29.96
C THR A 19 20.61 -3.26 -30.06
N ARG A 20 20.03 -4.38 -30.53
CA ARG A 20 20.81 -5.47 -31.12
C ARG A 20 20.59 -5.40 -32.63
N ASP A 21 21.65 -5.07 -33.38
CA ASP A 21 21.67 -5.14 -34.84
C ASP A 21 20.60 -4.32 -35.58
N GLY A 22 20.36 -3.07 -35.14
CA GLY A 22 19.65 -2.07 -35.96
C GLY A 22 18.13 -1.99 -35.79
N GLU A 23 17.50 -2.79 -34.92
CA GLU A 23 16.06 -2.68 -34.64
C GLU A 23 15.79 -1.94 -33.31
N ARG A 24 14.97 -0.88 -33.36
CA ARG A 24 14.58 -0.06 -32.19
C ARG A 24 13.29 -0.61 -31.60
N VAL A 25 13.37 -1.44 -30.55
CA VAL A 25 12.18 -1.86 -29.80
C VAL A 25 11.89 -0.87 -28.68
N ARG A 26 10.72 -0.23 -28.74
CA ARG A 26 10.22 0.72 -27.74
C ARG A 26 9.67 -0.08 -26.55
N ALA A 27 10.15 0.14 -25.32
CA ALA A 27 9.53 -0.53 -24.18
C ALA A 27 8.08 -0.12 -24.04
N ALA A 28 7.23 -1.13 -23.86
CA ALA A 28 5.81 -0.95 -23.61
C ALA A 28 5.62 -0.13 -22.32
N TRP A 29 4.76 0.88 -22.40
CA TRP A 29 4.20 1.57 -21.24
C TRP A 29 3.66 0.53 -20.25
N PRO A 30 3.91 0.62 -18.93
CA PRO A 30 4.31 1.79 -18.14
C PRO A 30 5.82 2.00 -17.98
N SER A 31 6.25 3.25 -17.78
CA SER A 31 7.66 3.60 -17.59
C SER A 31 8.19 3.28 -16.19
N VAL A 32 9.49 3.00 -16.08
CA VAL A 32 10.17 2.76 -14.79
C VAL A 32 10.02 3.96 -13.85
N GLY A 33 10.06 5.19 -14.40
CA GLY A 33 9.83 6.41 -13.63
C GLY A 33 8.41 6.50 -13.06
N TRP A 34 7.40 6.02 -13.78
CA TRP A 34 6.02 5.96 -13.28
C TRP A 34 5.86 4.91 -12.17
N GLN A 35 6.52 3.76 -12.30
CA GLN A 35 6.56 2.74 -11.25
C GLN A 35 7.21 3.26 -9.96
N LEU A 36 8.31 4.03 -10.08
CA LEU A 36 8.97 4.65 -8.93
C LEU A 36 8.03 5.60 -8.19
N ALA A 37 7.28 6.44 -8.92
CA ALA A 37 6.30 7.33 -8.32
C ALA A 37 5.22 6.53 -7.56
N ALA A 38 4.73 5.42 -8.12
CA ALA A 38 3.78 4.55 -7.44
C ALA A 38 4.35 3.96 -6.13
N PHE A 39 5.62 3.56 -6.12
CA PHE A 39 6.29 3.07 -4.91
C PHE A 39 6.42 4.16 -3.83
N VAL A 40 6.76 5.39 -4.22
CA VAL A 40 6.83 6.52 -3.27
C VAL A 40 5.46 6.76 -2.63
N VAL A 41 4.39 6.73 -3.44
CA VAL A 41 3.02 6.95 -2.95
C VAL A 41 2.58 5.84 -1.99
N ILE A 42 2.79 4.56 -2.33
CA ILE A 42 2.37 3.46 -1.45
C ILE A 42 3.17 3.42 -0.15
N THR A 43 4.47 3.71 -0.18
CA THR A 43 5.29 3.79 1.04
C THR A 43 4.89 4.97 1.92
N ALA A 44 4.57 6.13 1.33
CA ALA A 44 4.04 7.26 2.09
C ALA A 44 2.70 6.91 2.76
N ALA A 45 1.81 6.23 2.04
CA ALA A 45 0.54 5.76 2.58
C ALA A 45 0.74 4.74 3.72
N GLU A 46 1.71 3.83 3.58
CA GLU A 46 2.06 2.86 4.62
C GLU A 46 2.52 3.56 5.91
N ILE A 47 3.41 4.55 5.81
CA ILE A 47 3.88 5.30 6.98
C ILE A 47 2.73 6.04 7.66
N LEU A 48 1.88 6.70 6.87
CA LEU A 48 0.73 7.46 7.37
C LEU A 48 -0.31 6.61 8.07
N ILE A 49 -0.44 5.33 7.74
CA ILE A 49 -1.44 4.43 8.33
C ILE A 49 -0.83 3.56 9.44
N SER A 50 0.31 2.93 9.18
CA SER A 50 0.94 1.96 10.09
C SER A 50 1.52 2.63 11.34
N ILE A 51 2.38 3.63 11.16
CA ILE A 51 3.13 4.24 12.26
C ILE A 51 2.21 5.09 13.14
N THR A 52 1.38 5.93 12.52
CA THR A 52 0.44 6.80 13.24
C THR A 52 -0.61 6.00 14.02
N CYS A 53 -1.11 4.89 13.47
CA CYS A 53 -2.10 4.03 14.13
C CYS A 53 -1.50 3.34 15.35
N LEU A 54 -0.27 2.83 15.25
CA LEU A 54 0.43 2.23 16.39
C LEU A 54 0.77 3.25 17.46
N GLU A 55 1.27 4.43 17.08
CA GLU A 55 1.56 5.52 18.00
C GLU A 55 0.29 5.99 18.74
N PHE A 56 -0.81 6.16 18.00
CA PHE A 56 -2.11 6.47 18.59
C PHE A 56 -2.60 5.33 19.50
N SER A 57 -2.51 4.08 19.06
CA SER A 57 -2.96 2.93 19.87
C SER A 57 -2.15 2.78 21.15
N TYR A 58 -0.85 3.09 21.12
CA TYR A 58 -0.01 3.08 22.32
C TYR A 58 -0.28 4.25 23.27
N THR A 59 -0.67 5.42 22.77
CA THR A 59 -1.09 6.54 23.65
C THR A 59 -2.46 6.30 24.29
N GLN A 60 -3.30 5.48 23.67
CA GLN A 60 -4.63 5.10 24.18
C GLN A 60 -4.61 3.79 25.00
N ALA A 61 -3.49 3.06 25.06
CA ALA A 61 -3.41 1.77 25.76
C ALA A 61 -2.73 1.87 27.13
N PRO A 62 -3.24 1.17 28.17
CA PRO A 62 -2.56 1.06 29.47
C PRO A 62 -1.14 0.49 29.34
N THR A 63 -0.22 0.92 30.21
CA THR A 63 1.22 0.58 30.17
C THR A 63 1.49 -0.92 30.11
N HIS A 64 0.64 -1.75 30.73
CA HIS A 64 0.77 -3.21 30.74
C HIS A 64 0.25 -3.93 29.48
N MET A 65 -0.42 -3.24 28.54
CA MET A 65 -1.09 -3.86 27.38
C MET A 65 -0.38 -3.63 26.03
N LYS A 66 0.81 -3.02 26.02
CA LYS A 66 1.53 -2.68 24.77
C LYS A 66 1.78 -3.89 23.86
N SER A 67 2.14 -5.05 24.42
CA SER A 67 2.36 -6.28 23.65
C SER A 67 1.06 -6.83 23.05
N LEU A 68 -0.08 -6.63 23.72
CA LEU A 68 -1.39 -7.05 23.23
C LEU A 68 -1.82 -6.18 22.05
N VAL A 69 -1.62 -4.86 22.13
CA VAL A 69 -1.87 -3.93 21.00
C VAL A 69 -1.05 -4.34 19.76
N MET A 70 0.24 -4.64 19.93
CA MET A 70 1.07 -5.11 18.83
C MET A 70 0.59 -6.45 18.25
N SER A 71 0.16 -7.37 19.12
CA SER A 71 -0.36 -8.67 18.70
C SER A 71 -1.66 -8.53 17.89
N VAL A 72 -2.56 -7.64 18.30
CA VAL A 72 -3.80 -7.32 17.57
C VAL A 72 -3.49 -6.62 16.24
N TYR A 73 -2.48 -5.75 16.22
CA TYR A 73 -2.01 -5.11 14.98
C TYR A 73 -1.50 -6.15 13.96
N LEU A 74 -0.62 -7.06 14.38
CA LEU A 74 -0.12 -8.15 13.53
C LEU A 74 -1.24 -9.12 13.11
N LEU A 75 -2.20 -9.39 13.99
CA LEU A 75 -3.38 -10.18 13.67
C LEU A 75 -4.21 -9.51 12.57
N SER A 76 -4.40 -8.19 12.63
CA SER A 76 -5.08 -7.43 11.58
C SER A 76 -4.39 -7.55 10.22
N ILE A 77 -3.05 -7.44 10.18
CA ILE A 77 -2.27 -7.66 8.95
C ILE A 77 -2.43 -9.08 8.43
N SER A 78 -2.39 -10.08 9.32
CA SER A 78 -2.59 -11.48 8.95
C SER A 78 -3.98 -11.72 8.37
N LEU A 79 -5.03 -11.14 8.97
CA LEU A 79 -6.40 -11.21 8.48
C LEU A 79 -6.56 -10.53 7.11
N GLY A 80 -5.91 -9.39 6.88
CA GLY A 80 -5.92 -8.73 5.56
C GLY A 80 -5.25 -9.57 4.46
N ASN A 81 -4.12 -10.20 4.79
CA ASN A 81 -3.45 -11.14 3.88
C ASN A 81 -4.31 -12.39 3.62
N LEU A 82 -4.93 -12.94 4.67
CA LEU A 82 -5.83 -14.09 4.56
C LEU A 82 -7.05 -13.74 3.71
N PHE A 83 -7.65 -12.56 3.89
CA PHE A 83 -8.75 -12.06 3.07
C PHE A 83 -8.34 -12.01 1.59
N THR A 84 -7.18 -11.44 1.28
CA THR A 84 -6.65 -11.39 -0.09
C THR A 84 -6.45 -12.79 -0.68
N ALA A 85 -5.93 -13.73 0.11
CA ALA A 85 -5.75 -15.11 -0.31
C ALA A 85 -7.08 -15.84 -0.54
N VAL A 86 -8.07 -15.65 0.33
CA VAL A 86 -9.42 -16.24 0.20
C VAL A 86 -10.13 -15.69 -1.03
N VAL A 87 -10.10 -14.36 -1.23
CA VAL A 87 -10.61 -13.72 -2.45
C VAL A 87 -9.95 -14.35 -3.68
N ASN A 88 -8.62 -14.45 -3.70
CA ASN A 88 -7.90 -15.07 -4.81
C ASN A 88 -8.21 -16.56 -4.99
N ALA A 89 -8.60 -17.27 -3.94
CA ALA A 89 -8.99 -18.68 -4.01
C ALA A 89 -10.43 -18.85 -4.54
N VAL A 90 -11.37 -18.02 -4.07
CA VAL A 90 -12.79 -18.04 -4.45
C VAL A 90 -12.99 -17.55 -5.89
N MET A 91 -12.18 -16.61 -6.36
CA MET A 91 -12.27 -16.05 -7.72
C MET A 91 -11.59 -16.90 -8.82
N ARG A 92 -11.09 -18.11 -8.49
CA ARG A 92 -10.60 -19.08 -9.48
C ARG A 92 -11.77 -19.83 -10.10
N ASP A 93 -11.91 -19.77 -11.42
CA ASP A 93 -12.92 -20.51 -12.16
C ASP A 93 -12.60 -22.02 -12.20
N ALA A 94 -13.59 -22.84 -12.56
CA ALA A 94 -13.49 -24.31 -12.66
C ALA A 94 -12.40 -24.80 -13.64
N ASP A 95 -11.99 -23.95 -14.59
CA ASP A 95 -10.87 -24.19 -15.53
C ASP A 95 -9.50 -23.71 -15.00
N GLY A 96 -9.40 -23.29 -13.73
CA GLY A 96 -8.16 -22.77 -13.14
C GLY A 96 -7.76 -21.38 -13.66
N ARG A 97 -8.65 -20.69 -14.38
CA ARG A 97 -8.46 -19.33 -14.89
C ARG A 97 -9.11 -18.33 -13.92
N SER A 98 -8.42 -17.24 -13.56
CA SER A 98 -8.99 -16.22 -12.68
C SER A 98 -10.07 -15.42 -13.41
N THR A 99 -11.31 -15.43 -12.91
CA THR A 99 -12.43 -14.66 -13.49
C THR A 99 -12.21 -13.14 -13.38
N LEU A 100 -11.35 -12.71 -12.46
CA LEU A 100 -10.79 -11.35 -12.36
C LEU A 100 -9.33 -11.38 -12.85
N ALA A 101 -9.13 -11.29 -14.17
CA ALA A 101 -7.80 -11.15 -14.77
C ALA A 101 -7.62 -9.73 -15.32
N GLY A 102 -6.48 -9.10 -15.02
CA GLY A 102 -6.14 -7.77 -15.52
C GLY A 102 -6.70 -6.64 -14.65
N GLU A 103 -7.32 -5.65 -15.30
CA GLU A 103 -7.77 -4.39 -14.68
C GLU A 103 -8.82 -4.58 -13.57
N SER A 104 -9.78 -5.48 -13.77
CA SER A 104 -10.90 -5.70 -12.83
C SER A 104 -10.44 -6.21 -11.46
N TYR A 105 -9.33 -6.94 -11.41
CA TYR A 105 -8.69 -7.36 -10.16
C TYR A 105 -8.25 -6.15 -9.34
N TYR A 106 -7.51 -5.22 -9.94
CA TYR A 106 -6.99 -4.06 -9.24
C TYR A 106 -8.11 -3.10 -8.81
N TRP A 107 -9.13 -2.90 -9.65
CA TRP A 107 -10.29 -2.09 -9.28
C TRP A 107 -11.11 -2.69 -8.15
N PHE A 108 -11.22 -4.02 -8.06
CA PHE A 108 -11.88 -4.67 -6.94
C PHE A 108 -11.19 -4.36 -5.61
N PHE A 109 -9.86 -4.53 -5.54
CA PHE A 109 -9.11 -4.19 -4.32
C PHE A 109 -9.14 -2.69 -4.02
N ALA A 110 -9.06 -1.83 -5.04
CA ALA A 110 -9.22 -0.40 -4.87
C ALA A 110 -10.59 -0.02 -4.29
N ALA A 111 -11.67 -0.66 -4.76
CA ALA A 111 -13.02 -0.47 -4.23
C ALA A 111 -13.14 -0.97 -2.79
N CYS A 112 -12.56 -2.12 -2.44
CA CYS A 112 -12.49 -2.60 -1.06
C CYS A 112 -11.75 -1.62 -0.14
N MET A 113 -10.61 -1.06 -0.58
CA MET A 113 -9.87 -0.05 0.17
C MET A 113 -10.71 1.23 0.36
N ALA A 114 -11.38 1.71 -0.69
CA ALA A 114 -12.25 2.88 -0.61
C ALA A 114 -13.42 2.65 0.37
N ALA A 115 -14.04 1.46 0.32
CA ALA A 115 -15.10 1.09 1.25
C ALA A 115 -14.60 1.05 2.71
N ALA A 116 -13.40 0.50 2.96
CA ALA A 116 -12.79 0.49 4.28
C ALA A 116 -12.51 1.92 4.79
N THR A 117 -12.03 2.82 3.93
CA THR A 117 -11.87 4.23 4.27
C THR A 117 -13.20 4.90 4.62
N VAL A 118 -14.24 4.70 3.82
CA VAL A 118 -15.58 5.25 4.09
C VAL A 118 -16.15 4.70 5.39
N MET A 119 -15.95 3.42 5.69
CA MET A 119 -16.40 2.79 6.94
C MET A 119 -15.69 3.36 8.17
N LEU A 120 -14.45 3.83 8.03
CA LEU A 120 -13.69 4.44 9.12
C LEU A 120 -14.18 5.86 9.47
N VAL A 121 -14.76 6.60 8.52
CA VAL A 121 -15.23 7.99 8.74
C VAL A 121 -16.27 8.09 9.87
N PRO A 122 -17.35 7.28 9.90
CA PRO A 122 -18.30 7.27 11.02
C PRO A 122 -17.65 6.92 12.37
N VAL A 123 -16.69 5.98 12.37
CA VAL A 123 -16.01 5.54 13.59
C VAL A 123 -15.19 6.69 14.18
N VAL A 124 -14.44 7.41 13.35
CA VAL A 124 -13.66 8.58 13.78
C VAL A 124 -14.55 9.68 14.32
N TRP A 125 -15.71 9.93 13.70
CA TRP A 125 -16.66 10.93 14.18
C TRP A 125 -17.28 10.57 15.54
N TRP A 126 -17.40 9.28 15.85
CA TRP A 126 -17.90 8.81 17.13
C TRP A 126 -16.78 8.64 18.18
N TYR A 127 -15.52 8.58 17.77
CA TYR A 127 -14.42 8.31 18.68
C TYR A 127 -14.17 9.50 19.61
N ARG A 128 -14.35 9.31 20.92
CA ARG A 128 -13.92 10.26 21.95
C ARG A 128 -12.54 9.86 22.46
N PRO A 129 -11.49 10.68 22.25
CA PRO A 129 -10.16 10.36 22.76
C PRO A 129 -10.17 10.26 24.29
N ARG A 130 -9.56 9.19 24.81
CA ARG A 130 -9.33 9.00 26.24
C ARG A 130 -7.82 8.89 26.41
N GLU A 131 -7.19 10.02 26.72
CA GLU A 131 -5.76 10.03 27.03
C GLU A 131 -5.54 9.29 28.35
N TYR A 132 -4.91 8.11 28.27
CA TYR A 132 -4.29 7.48 29.43
C TYR A 132 -2.90 8.11 29.61
N LEU A 133 -2.89 9.43 29.87
CA LEU A 133 -1.73 10.07 30.48
C LEU A 133 -1.49 9.35 31.81
N GLN A 134 -0.30 8.79 31.94
CA GLN A 134 0.19 8.03 33.08
C GLN A 134 -0.44 8.49 34.39
N ALA A 135 -1.42 7.73 34.91
CA ALA A 135 -1.72 7.71 36.34
C ALA A 135 -0.61 6.94 37.08
N GLU A 136 0.66 7.24 36.75
CA GLU A 136 1.85 6.70 37.40
C GLU A 136 2.79 7.86 37.76
N GLU A 137 2.20 8.91 38.33
CA GLU A 137 2.90 9.84 39.23
C GLU A 137 2.18 9.89 40.59
N ALA A 138 1.58 8.77 41.01
CA ALA A 138 1.01 8.61 42.35
C ALA A 138 0.85 7.13 42.74
N ALA A 139 1.96 6.45 43.07
CA ALA A 139 2.07 5.46 44.15
C ALA A 139 3.52 5.01 44.33
#